data_AF-A0A7V9BP06-F1
#
_entry.id   AF-A0A7V9BP06-F1
#
_cell.length_a   1.000
_cell.length_b   1.000
_cell.length_c   1.000
_cell.angle_alpha   90.00
_cell.angle_beta   90.00
_cell.angle_gamma   90.00
#
_symmetry.space_group_name_H-M   'P 1'
#
loop_
_entity.id
_entity.type
_entity.pdbx_description
1 polymer ?
#
loop_
_entity_poly.entity_id
_entity_poly.type
_entity_poly.pdbx_seq_one_letter_code
_entity_poly.pdbx_strand_id
1 'polypeptide(L)'
;MASWEKYELFVQVLTQQATQREAAASWGVDRTTVMHICRVAKQGALAALAASVPGRPAGGCPEQAELAAARCEIERLRATVTEQAVALHLHQGKSRWD
;
A
#
# COMPACT_ATOMS: atom_id res chain seq x y z
N MET A 1 -11.06 18.11 -29.53
CA MET A 1 -10.46 18.29 -28.20
C MET A 1 -9.54 17.14 -27.85
N ALA A 2 -8.30 17.47 -27.50
CA ALA A 2 -7.30 16.56 -26.96
C ALA A 2 -7.66 16.06 -25.54
N SER A 3 -6.98 15.02 -25.06
CA SER A 3 -7.22 14.44 -23.72
C SER A 3 -6.97 15.43 -22.59
N TRP A 4 -5.87 16.19 -22.64
CA TRP A 4 -5.54 17.22 -21.66
C TRP A 4 -6.59 18.34 -21.61
N GLU A 5 -7.06 18.83 -22.76
CA GLU A 5 -8.10 19.88 -22.83
C GLU A 5 -9.41 19.42 -22.17
N LYS A 6 -9.80 18.16 -22.40
CA LYS A 6 -10.98 17.57 -21.73
C LYS A 6 -10.78 17.49 -20.22
N TYR A 7 -9.56 17.16 -19.77
CA TYR A 7 -9.22 17.13 -18.36
C TYR A 7 -9.26 18.54 -17.73
N GLU A 8 -8.70 19.54 -18.39
CA GLU A 8 -8.72 20.93 -17.93
C GLU A 8 -10.16 21.48 -17.83
N LEU A 9 -10.98 21.26 -18.86
CA LEU A 9 -12.41 21.58 -18.83
C LEU A 9 -13.13 20.87 -17.66
N PHE A 10 -12.86 19.57 -17.46
CA PHE A 10 -13.40 18.81 -16.34
C PHE A 10 -12.99 19.40 -14.98
N VAL A 11 -11.73 19.78 -14.81
CA VAL A 11 -11.22 20.41 -13.58
C VAL A 11 -11.91 21.75 -13.31
N GLN A 12 -12.08 22.60 -14.33
CA GLN A 12 -12.77 23.89 -14.19
C GLN A 12 -14.22 23.72 -13.70
N VAL A 13 -14.95 22.74 -14.26
CA VAL A 13 -16.33 22.44 -13.86
C VAL A 13 -16.39 21.77 -12.48
N LEU A 14 -15.48 20.83 -12.20
CA LEU A 14 -15.42 20.09 -10.93
C LEU A 14 -15.11 21.01 -9.74
N THR A 15 -14.21 21.97 -9.94
CA THR A 15 -13.81 22.97 -8.93
C THR A 15 -14.75 24.16 -8.85
N GLN A 16 -15.82 24.17 -9.66
CA GLN A 16 -16.79 25.27 -9.75
C GLN A 16 -16.18 26.62 -10.17
N GLN A 17 -15.00 26.61 -10.82
CA GLN A 17 -14.42 27.80 -11.45
C GLN A 17 -15.23 28.29 -12.64
N ALA A 18 -15.98 27.39 -13.29
CA ALA A 18 -16.95 27.71 -14.31
C ALA A 18 -18.16 26.77 -14.21
N THR A 19 -19.35 27.29 -14.46
CA THR A 19 -20.53 26.45 -14.68
C THR A 19 -20.40 25.69 -16.00
N GLN A 20 -21.18 24.62 -16.19
CA GLN A 20 -21.19 23.88 -17.46
C GLN A 20 -21.53 24.77 -18.67
N ARG A 21 -22.32 25.83 -18.47
CA ARG A 21 -22.70 26.78 -19.53
C ARG A 21 -21.54 27.71 -19.87
N GLU A 22 -20.84 28.22 -18.88
CA GLU A 22 -19.68 29.09 -19.08
C GLU A 22 -18.51 28.32 -19.69
N ALA A 23 -18.25 27.09 -19.21
CA ALA A 23 -17.24 26.21 -19.80
C ALA A 23 -17.58 25.83 -21.25
N ALA A 24 -18.85 25.58 -21.57
CA ALA A 24 -19.28 25.35 -22.94
C ALA A 24 -18.99 26.57 -23.84
N ALA A 25 -19.29 27.77 -23.35
CA ALA A 25 -19.02 29.01 -24.08
C ALA A 25 -17.52 29.30 -24.25
N SER A 26 -16.70 29.14 -23.20
CA SER A 26 -15.26 29.45 -23.25
C SER A 26 -14.48 28.49 -24.15
N TRP A 27 -14.86 27.22 -24.16
CA TRP A 27 -14.22 26.19 -24.99
C TRP A 27 -14.85 26.06 -26.38
N GLY A 28 -15.92 26.81 -26.69
CA GLY A 28 -16.61 26.76 -27.98
C GLY A 28 -17.29 25.42 -28.26
N VAL A 29 -17.79 24.74 -27.23
CA VAL A 29 -18.41 23.41 -27.33
C VAL A 29 -19.86 23.42 -26.85
N ASP A 30 -20.64 22.41 -27.24
CA ASP A 30 -21.99 22.26 -26.73
C ASP A 30 -22.02 21.78 -25.27
N ARG A 31 -23.06 22.18 -24.51
CA ARG A 31 -23.22 21.77 -23.11
C ARG A 31 -23.36 20.25 -22.95
N THR A 32 -23.91 19.53 -23.93
CA THR A 32 -23.95 18.06 -23.89
C THR A 32 -22.55 17.45 -23.97
N THR A 33 -21.61 18.09 -24.67
CA THR A 33 -20.19 17.68 -24.72
C THR A 33 -19.55 17.83 -23.35
N VAL A 34 -19.76 18.97 -22.69
CA VAL A 34 -19.27 19.21 -21.30
C VAL A 34 -19.82 18.16 -20.34
N MET A 35 -21.13 17.90 -20.41
CA MET A 35 -21.79 16.90 -19.56
C MET A 35 -21.24 15.49 -19.81
N HIS A 36 -21.02 15.13 -21.08
CA HIS A 36 -20.46 13.83 -21.45
C HIS A 36 -19.03 13.67 -20.94
N ILE A 37 -18.17 14.69 -21.08
CA ILE A 37 -16.81 14.70 -20.54
C ILE A 37 -16.84 14.47 -19.02
N CYS A 38 -17.66 15.23 -18.29
CA CYS A 38 -17.77 15.09 -16.83
C CYS A 38 -18.25 13.69 -16.42
N ARG A 39 -19.20 13.12 -17.18
CA ARG A 39 -19.71 11.76 -16.94
C ARG A 39 -18.62 10.71 -17.14
N VAL A 40 -17.90 10.76 -18.26
CA VAL A 40 -16.83 9.82 -18.59
C VAL A 40 -15.70 9.91 -17.56
N ALA A 41 -15.27 11.12 -17.21
CA ALA A 41 -14.23 11.33 -16.21
C ALA A 41 -14.62 10.75 -14.84
N LYS A 42 -15.85 11.03 -14.37
CA LYS A 42 -16.36 10.47 -13.10
C LYS A 42 -16.46 8.95 -13.14
N GLN A 43 -16.98 8.38 -14.22
CA GLN A 43 -17.10 6.92 -14.36
C GLN A 43 -15.74 6.24 -14.41
N GLY A 44 -14.78 6.79 -15.15
CA GLY A 44 -13.41 6.28 -15.21
C GLY A 44 -12.71 6.33 -13.85
N ALA A 45 -12.85 7.44 -13.12
CA ALA A 45 -12.31 7.57 -11.77
C ALA A 45 -12.92 6.55 -10.80
N LEU A 46 -14.25 6.40 -10.79
CA LEU A 46 -14.93 5.43 -9.94
C LEU A 46 -14.55 3.98 -10.29
N ALA A 47 -14.41 3.65 -11.57
CA ALA A 47 -13.97 2.32 -12.01
C ALA A 47 -12.53 2.03 -11.56
N ALA A 48 -11.62 3.00 -11.72
CA ALA A 48 -10.24 2.86 -11.28
C ALA A 48 -10.12 2.71 -9.75
N LEU A 49 -10.91 3.48 -8.99
CA LEU A 49 -10.95 3.39 -7.53
C LEU A 49 -11.55 2.07 -7.05
N ALA A 50 -12.59 1.56 -7.71
CA ALA A 50 -13.16 0.25 -7.40
C ALA A 50 -12.19 -0.91 -7.67
N ALA A 51 -11.32 -0.78 -8.68
CA ALA A 51 -10.26 -1.73 -8.98
C ALA A 51 -8.99 -1.55 -8.12
N SER A 52 -8.88 -0.45 -7.37
CA SER A 52 -7.70 -0.13 -6.57
C SER A 52 -7.68 -0.97 -5.30
N VAL A 53 -6.69 -1.86 -5.20
CA VAL A 53 -6.42 -2.63 -3.98
C VAL A 53 -5.41 -1.84 -3.14
N PRO A 54 -5.63 -1.68 -1.82
CA PRO A 54 -4.63 -1.08 -0.94
C PRO A 54 -3.26 -1.75 -1.14
N GLY A 55 -2.21 -0.94 -1.26
CA GLY A 55 -0.84 -1.44 -1.35
C GLY A 55 -0.45 -2.25 -0.11
N ARG A 56 0.67 -2.98 -0.19
CA ARG A 56 1.16 -3.77 0.95
C ARG A 56 1.41 -2.84 2.15
N PRO A 57 0.87 -3.14 3.34
CA PRO A 57 1.13 -2.33 4.54
C PRO A 57 2.63 -2.18 4.79
N ALA A 58 3.05 -0.98 5.17
CA ALA A 58 4.46 -0.62 5.40
C ALA A 58 5.14 -1.47 6.49
N GLY A 59 4.38 -2.22 7.30
CA GLY A 59 4.87 -3.10 8.37
C GLY A 59 5.03 -4.58 7.99
N GLY A 60 4.88 -4.96 6.71
CA GLY A 60 4.90 -6.36 6.31
C GLY A 60 3.65 -7.14 6.74
N CYS A 61 3.65 -8.47 6.54
CA CYS A 61 2.59 -9.33 7.10
C CYS A 61 2.86 -9.51 8.61
N PRO A 62 1.87 -9.39 9.51
CA PRO A 62 2.06 -9.69 10.93
C PRO A 62 2.68 -11.08 11.16
N GLU A 63 2.30 -12.06 10.34
CA GLU A 63 2.89 -13.41 10.35
C GLU A 63 4.40 -13.40 10.08
N GLN A 64 4.90 -12.48 9.25
CA GLN A 64 6.34 -12.36 8.97
C GLN A 64 7.09 -11.71 10.13
N ALA A 65 6.46 -10.75 10.82
CA ALA A 65 7.02 -10.15 12.02
C ALA A 65 7.10 -11.17 13.17
N GLU A 66 6.04 -11.95 13.36
CA GLU A 66 5.99 -13.05 14.33
C GLU A 66 7.02 -14.14 14.00
N LEU A 67 7.14 -14.53 12.72
CA LEU A 67 8.15 -15.49 12.28
C LEU A 67 9.58 -15.00 12.54
N ALA A 68 9.85 -13.72 12.32
CA ALA A 68 11.15 -13.12 12.59
C ALA A 68 11.47 -13.11 14.10
N ALA A 69 10.50 -12.75 14.93
CA ALA A 69 10.64 -12.80 16.38
C ALA A 69 10.89 -14.23 16.90
N ALA A 70 10.13 -15.21 16.39
CA ALA A 70 10.30 -16.62 16.74
C ALA A 70 11.68 -17.15 16.34
N ARG A 71 12.18 -16.79 15.15
CA ARG A 71 13.53 -17.17 14.70
C ARG A 71 14.62 -16.58 15.58
N CYS A 72 14.49 -15.30 15.97
CA CYS A 72 15.43 -14.66 16.89
C CYS A 72 15.49 -15.39 18.24
N GLU A 73 14.33 -15.75 18.77
CA GLU A 73 14.24 -16.47 20.04
C GLU A 73 14.82 -17.89 19.96
N ILE A 74 14.60 -18.61 18.85
CA ILE A 74 15.21 -19.92 18.61
C ILE A 74 16.74 -19.82 18.64
N GLU A 75 17.33 -18.81 18.00
CA GLU A 75 18.79 -18.63 18.02
C GLU A 75 19.32 -18.32 19.42
N ARG A 76 18.62 -17.47 20.18
CA ARG A 76 18.95 -17.19 21.58
C ARG A 76 18.92 -18.46 22.43
N LEU A 77 17.84 -19.24 22.31
CA LEU A 77 17.68 -20.50 23.05
C LEU A 77 18.74 -21.53 22.65
N ARG A 78 19.08 -21.65 21.36
CA ARG A 78 20.15 -22.54 20.88
C ARG A 78 21.50 -22.19 21.51
N ALA A 79 21.84 -20.92 21.60
CA ALA A 79 23.06 -20.48 22.25
C ALA A 79 23.08 -20.90 23.73
N THR A 80 22.01 -20.60 24.47
CA THR A 80 21.89 -20.98 25.89
C THR A 80 21.96 -22.49 26.10
N VAL A 81 21.26 -23.29 25.29
CA VAL A 81 21.29 -24.76 25.39
C VAL A 81 22.69 -25.29 25.10
N THR A 82 23.40 -24.71 24.15
CA THR A 82 24.79 -25.09 23.84
C THR A 82 25.71 -24.82 25.02
N GLU A 83 25.61 -23.65 25.64
CA GLU A 83 26.39 -23.29 26.83
C GLU A 83 26.10 -24.24 28.01
N GLN A 84 24.83 -24.54 28.26
CA GLN A 84 24.40 -25.47 29.30
C GLN A 84 24.92 -26.89 29.05
N ALA A 85 24.86 -27.36 27.80
CA ALA A 85 25.36 -28.68 27.42
C ALA A 85 26.87 -28.81 27.66
N VAL A 86 27.66 -27.76 27.33
CA VAL A 86 29.10 -27.71 27.61
C VAL A 86 29.36 -27.74 29.13
N ALA A 87 28.65 -26.92 29.90
CA ALA A 87 28.81 -26.89 31.36
C ALA A 87 28.49 -28.24 32.01
N LEU A 88 27.41 -28.89 31.56
CA LEU A 88 27.01 -30.21 32.04
C LEU A 88 28.06 -31.28 31.69
N HIS A 89 28.57 -31.28 30.45
CA HIS A 89 29.61 -32.22 30.02
C HIS A 89 30.88 -32.08 30.86
N LEU A 90 31.33 -30.86 31.12
CA LEU A 90 32.50 -30.59 31.95
C LEU A 90 32.29 -31.03 33.41
N HIS A 91 31.09 -30.85 33.95
CA HIS A 91 30.77 -31.32 35.30
C HIS A 91 30.76 -32.85 35.38
N GLN A 92 30.06 -33.52 34.46
CA GLN A 92 29.97 -34.98 34.41
C GLN A 92 31.32 -35.65 34.11
N GLY A 93 32.16 -35.03 33.27
CA GLY A 93 33.52 -35.51 32.99
C GLY A 93 34.44 -35.49 34.20
N LYS A 94 34.28 -34.51 35.11
CA LYS A 94 35.02 -34.44 36.37
C LYS A 94 34.61 -35.53 37.35
N SER A 95 33.32 -35.89 37.42
CA SER A 95 32.81 -36.93 38.31
C SER A 95 33.34 -38.35 38.04
N ARG A 96 34.04 -38.58 36.91
CA ARG A 96 34.66 -39.88 36.58
C ARG A 96 36.08 -40.03 37.17
N TRP A 97 36.67 -38.95 37.69
CA TRP A 97 38.06 -38.91 38.16
C TRP A 97 38.20 -38.70 39.69
N ASP A 98 37.08 -38.68 40.43
CA ASP A 98 37.02 -38.84 41.89
C ASP A 98 36.56 -40.27 42.24
#